data_AF-A0A9P4T5B3-F1
#
_entry.id   AF-A0A9P4T5B3-F1
#
_cell.length_a   1.000
_cell.length_b   1.000
_cell.length_c   1.000
_cell.angle_alpha   90.00
_cell.angle_beta   90.00
_cell.angle_gamma   90.00
#
_symmetry.space_group_name_H-M   'P 1'
#
loop_
_entity.id
_entity.type
_entity.pdbx_description
1 polymer ?
#
loop_
_entity_poly.entity_id
_entity_poly.type
_entity_poly.pdbx_seq_one_letter_code
_entity_poly.pdbx_strand_id
1 'polypeptide(L)'
;MFYIVFKPSDEPLLTMGDAVASFLDDPDPSTCDMSLLSIRDVKCGHVRAGVRQWLPPKALWMHAMSKTRRATTTLIYVVAIALSSSLLWFSIHKLPEGAPVSLVGLARLGFGAFDPRTMIIGALRNRSLIVNTLVANIPQLITSLLDYFFNAYFTAMLMGYEWISYAHKRKGLRVSRSPVGKQRSTYFLQLPYRFSVPLMFISSALHWLVSQSIFLVSVDLYDYMDNRSAAGQQWLTDQAYDPRDELMSITTCGYSPIAIVCVITLSSLMFVALSMAGFISYKRGMPLAGSCSMVISAACHVESENQVSTQEVQWGVLEASDSQANVGHCSFSGGSVSRPIVGHFYI
;
A
#
# COMPACT_ATOMS: atom_id res chain seq x y z
N MET A 1 -13.75 -19.10 -9.51
CA MET A 1 -12.73 -18.36 -8.73
C MET A 1 -11.66 -19.28 -8.14
N PHE A 2 -12.00 -20.40 -7.49
CA PHE A 2 -11.00 -21.34 -6.93
C PHE A 2 -10.08 -22.04 -7.95
N TYR A 3 -10.54 -22.30 -9.18
CA TYR A 3 -9.73 -22.98 -10.20
C TYR A 3 -8.50 -22.15 -10.64
N ILE A 4 -8.67 -20.84 -10.83
CA ILE A 4 -7.57 -19.89 -11.12
C ILE A 4 -6.60 -19.79 -9.92
N VAL A 5 -7.11 -19.96 -8.69
CA VAL A 5 -6.32 -19.90 -7.45
C VAL A 5 -5.41 -21.12 -7.27
N PHE A 6 -5.82 -22.30 -7.75
CA PHE A 6 -5.06 -23.55 -7.52
C PHE A 6 -4.32 -24.07 -8.75
N LYS A 7 -4.64 -23.59 -9.95
CA LYS A 7 -3.97 -24.03 -11.17
C LYS A 7 -4.04 -22.95 -12.26
N PRO A 8 -3.19 -21.91 -12.21
CA PRO A 8 -2.94 -21.09 -13.39
C PRO A 8 -2.45 -22.02 -14.51
N SER A 9 -3.07 -21.97 -15.68
CA SER A 9 -2.63 -22.71 -16.88
C SER A 9 -1.36 -22.13 -17.50
N ASP A 10 -1.13 -20.84 -17.25
CA ASP A 10 -0.06 -20.05 -17.84
C ASP A 10 1.11 -19.94 -16.84
N GLU A 11 2.25 -19.40 -17.29
CA GLU A 11 3.41 -19.09 -16.45
C GLU A 11 3.38 -17.61 -16.02
N PRO A 12 2.69 -17.26 -14.92
CA PRO A 12 2.53 -15.87 -14.52
C PRO A 12 3.81 -15.28 -13.90
N LEU A 13 4.26 -14.13 -14.41
CA LEU A 13 5.33 -13.31 -13.83
C LEU A 13 4.80 -12.35 -12.76
N LEU A 14 4.20 -12.89 -11.69
CA LEU A 14 3.56 -12.09 -10.64
C LEU A 14 4.48 -11.74 -9.47
N THR A 15 5.47 -12.58 -9.20
CA THR A 15 6.43 -12.40 -8.10
C THR A 15 7.84 -12.16 -8.65
N MET A 16 8.70 -11.58 -7.82
CA MET A 16 10.12 -11.47 -8.16
C MET A 16 10.76 -12.86 -8.37
N GLY A 17 10.32 -13.88 -7.63
CA GLY A 17 10.82 -15.24 -7.84
C GLY A 17 10.38 -15.85 -9.17
N ASP A 18 9.19 -15.51 -9.68
CA ASP A 18 8.78 -15.91 -11.03
C ASP A 18 9.71 -15.29 -12.09
N ALA A 19 10.04 -14.00 -11.93
CA ALA A 19 10.96 -13.31 -12.83
C ALA A 19 12.39 -13.90 -12.77
N VAL A 20 12.91 -14.16 -11.56
CA VAL A 20 14.23 -14.80 -11.42
C VAL A 20 14.22 -16.21 -12.00
N ALA A 21 13.16 -17.00 -11.77
CA ALA A 21 13.06 -18.34 -12.35
C ALA A 21 13.05 -18.27 -13.88
N SER A 22 12.27 -17.37 -14.47
CA SER A 22 12.19 -17.18 -15.92
C SER A 22 13.53 -16.77 -16.52
N PHE A 23 14.25 -15.82 -15.92
CA PHE A 23 15.56 -15.37 -16.45
C PHE A 23 16.71 -16.35 -16.17
N LEU A 24 16.55 -17.26 -15.20
CA LEU A 24 17.49 -18.37 -15.00
C LEU A 24 17.26 -19.51 -16.00
N ASP A 25 16.00 -19.75 -16.38
CA ASP A 25 15.64 -20.78 -17.37
C ASP A 25 15.89 -20.29 -18.82
N ASP A 26 15.64 -19.00 -19.10
CA ASP A 26 15.85 -18.33 -20.39
C ASP A 26 16.52 -16.95 -20.20
N PRO A 27 17.87 -16.88 -20.16
CA PRO A 27 18.61 -15.64 -19.91
C PRO A 27 18.46 -14.60 -21.03
N ASP A 28 18.17 -13.33 -20.67
CA ASP A 28 17.99 -12.25 -21.65
C ASP A 28 19.34 -11.71 -22.17
N PRO A 29 19.66 -11.88 -23.46
CA PRO A 29 20.96 -11.46 -24.03
C PRO A 29 21.19 -9.95 -23.94
N SER A 30 20.15 -9.12 -23.82
CA SER A 30 20.29 -7.66 -23.71
C SER A 30 20.93 -7.19 -22.40
N THR A 31 20.96 -8.07 -21.39
CA THR A 31 21.47 -7.78 -20.04
C THR A 31 22.76 -8.53 -19.70
N CYS A 32 23.36 -9.19 -20.70
CA CYS A 32 24.66 -9.83 -20.56
C CYS A 32 25.71 -8.80 -20.10
N ASP A 33 26.65 -9.22 -19.27
CA ASP A 33 27.72 -8.38 -18.72
C ASP A 33 27.24 -7.16 -17.91
N MET A 34 26.09 -7.27 -17.23
CA MET A 34 25.51 -6.22 -16.39
C MET A 34 25.26 -6.63 -14.94
N SER A 35 25.99 -7.60 -14.37
CA SER A 35 25.65 -8.24 -13.09
C SER A 35 25.49 -7.30 -11.89
N LEU A 36 26.17 -6.15 -11.93
CA LEU A 36 26.15 -5.13 -10.89
C LEU A 36 25.14 -3.99 -11.14
N LEU A 37 24.25 -4.13 -12.12
CA LEU A 37 23.25 -3.12 -12.45
C LEU A 37 22.30 -2.89 -11.26
N SER A 38 21.98 -1.63 -10.97
CA SER A 38 21.00 -1.27 -9.94
C SER A 38 19.84 -0.48 -10.53
N ILE A 39 18.68 -0.49 -9.84
CA ILE A 39 17.52 0.33 -10.23
C ILE A 39 17.85 1.83 -10.29
N ARG A 40 18.87 2.28 -9.53
CA ARG A 40 19.33 3.67 -9.56
C ARG A 40 20.00 3.98 -10.90
N ASP A 41 20.81 3.07 -11.42
CA ASP A 41 21.52 3.26 -12.68
C ASP A 41 20.54 3.33 -13.84
N VAL A 42 19.54 2.43 -13.84
CA VAL A 42 18.45 2.45 -14.84
C VAL A 42 17.68 3.77 -14.80
N LYS A 43 17.31 4.26 -13.61
CA LYS A 43 16.61 5.54 -13.45
C LYS A 43 17.43 6.76 -13.89
N CYS A 44 18.76 6.65 -13.86
CA CYS A 44 19.67 7.70 -14.31
C CYS A 44 20.12 7.53 -15.78
N GLY A 45 19.65 6.51 -16.49
CA GLY A 45 20.08 6.22 -17.87
C GLY A 45 21.50 5.63 -17.97
N HIS A 46 22.11 5.20 -16.87
CA HIS A 46 23.45 4.61 -16.83
C HIS A 46 23.44 3.10 -17.04
N VAL A 47 22.77 2.66 -18.11
CA VAL A 47 22.73 1.26 -18.55
C VAL A 47 23.91 1.04 -19.48
N ARG A 48 24.95 0.37 -18.98
CA ARG A 48 26.18 0.06 -19.73
C ARG A 48 26.64 -1.33 -19.34
N ALA A 49 26.83 -2.19 -20.35
CA ALA A 49 27.50 -3.47 -20.22
C ALA A 49 28.99 -3.27 -19.94
N GLY A 50 29.57 -4.25 -19.25
CA GLY A 50 30.99 -4.35 -18.99
C GLY A 50 31.38 -4.18 -17.54
N VAL A 51 32.68 -4.25 -17.34
CA VAL A 51 33.32 -4.41 -16.05
C VAL A 51 33.05 -3.21 -15.12
N ARG A 52 32.52 -3.49 -13.93
CA ARG A 52 32.23 -2.50 -12.88
C ARG A 52 32.95 -2.86 -11.59
N GLN A 53 33.43 -1.82 -10.91
CA GLN A 53 34.00 -1.99 -9.58
C GLN A 53 32.88 -2.22 -8.55
N TRP A 54 33.02 -3.26 -7.71
CA TRP A 54 32.08 -3.49 -6.63
C TRP A 54 32.26 -2.46 -5.51
N LEU A 55 31.22 -1.65 -5.34
CA LEU A 55 31.04 -0.77 -4.20
C LEU A 55 29.75 -1.17 -3.49
N PRO A 56 29.79 -1.53 -2.20
CA PRO A 56 28.64 -2.09 -1.50
C PRO A 56 27.51 -1.04 -1.47
N PRO A 57 26.37 -1.31 -2.14
CA PRO A 57 25.33 -0.31 -2.32
C PRO A 57 24.68 0.03 -0.99
N LYS A 58 24.52 1.33 -0.72
CA LYS A 58 23.72 1.84 0.40
C LYS A 58 22.30 2.11 -0.09
N ALA A 59 21.36 1.25 0.29
CA ALA A 59 19.97 1.39 -0.08
C ALA A 59 19.06 1.45 1.15
N LEU A 60 18.09 2.37 1.12
CA LEU A 60 17.01 2.46 2.09
C LEU A 60 15.76 1.80 1.52
N TRP A 61 14.82 1.41 2.38
CA TRP A 61 13.54 0.83 1.99
C TRP A 61 12.78 1.71 1.00
N MET A 62 12.82 3.03 1.19
CA MET A 62 12.23 3.99 0.25
C MET A 62 12.86 3.99 -1.16
N HIS A 63 14.07 3.46 -1.34
CA HIS A 63 14.75 3.42 -2.66
C HIS A 63 14.18 2.32 -3.57
N ALA A 64 13.43 1.36 -3.03
CA ALA A 64 12.71 0.37 -3.83
C ALA A 64 11.64 1.02 -4.73
N MET A 65 11.24 2.26 -4.41
CA MET A 65 10.15 2.98 -5.06
C MET A 65 10.65 4.17 -5.90
N SER A 66 9.86 4.61 -6.88
CA SER A 66 10.14 5.84 -7.63
C SER A 66 9.81 7.08 -6.80
N LYS A 67 10.52 8.19 -7.06
CA LYS A 67 10.25 9.48 -6.39
C LYS A 67 8.81 9.93 -6.60
N THR A 68 8.27 9.72 -7.80
CA THR A 68 6.88 10.04 -8.16
C THR A 68 5.88 9.27 -7.29
N ARG A 69 5.99 7.93 -7.19
CA ARG A 69 5.10 7.13 -6.34
C ARG A 69 5.14 7.60 -4.89
N ARG A 70 6.34 7.90 -4.38
CA ARG A 70 6.51 8.41 -3.03
C ARG A 70 5.82 9.77 -2.82
N ALA A 71 6.01 10.69 -3.76
CA ALA A 71 5.39 12.02 -3.72
C ALA A 71 3.86 11.93 -3.83
N THR A 72 3.33 11.10 -4.74
CA THR A 72 1.89 10.88 -4.91
C THR A 72 1.27 10.32 -3.64
N THR A 73 1.82 9.26 -3.05
CA THR A 73 1.30 8.70 -1.78
C THR A 73 1.37 9.73 -0.65
N THR A 74 2.47 10.47 -0.54
CA THR A 74 2.63 11.52 0.48
C THR A 74 1.57 12.61 0.31
N LEU A 75 1.36 13.07 -0.93
CA LEU A 75 0.35 14.08 -1.25
C LEU A 75 -1.06 13.62 -0.89
N ILE A 76 -1.43 12.38 -1.25
CA ILE A 76 -2.77 11.85 -0.96
C ILE A 76 -3.00 11.74 0.55
N TYR A 77 -2.02 11.29 1.33
CA TYR A 77 -2.11 11.26 2.80
C TYR A 77 -2.26 12.66 3.39
N VAL A 78 -1.45 13.63 2.94
CA VAL A 78 -1.51 15.02 3.42
C VAL A 78 -2.85 15.65 3.08
N VAL A 79 -3.35 15.47 1.86
CA VAL A 79 -4.66 15.98 1.43
C VAL A 79 -5.79 15.34 2.24
N ALA A 80 -5.76 14.03 2.45
CA ALA A 80 -6.78 13.34 3.24
C ALA A 80 -6.82 13.85 4.70
N ILE A 81 -5.65 13.98 5.35
CA ILE A 81 -5.56 14.52 6.72
C ILE A 81 -6.02 15.98 6.76
N ALA A 82 -5.67 16.80 5.76
CA ALA A 82 -6.11 18.19 5.67
C ALA A 82 -7.63 18.29 5.49
N LEU A 83 -8.24 17.44 4.66
CA LEU A 83 -9.70 17.38 4.49
C LEU A 83 -10.40 16.90 5.77
N SER A 84 -9.87 15.90 6.46
CA SER A 84 -10.43 15.49 7.76
C SER A 84 -10.30 16.60 8.81
N SER A 85 -9.21 17.36 8.78
CA SER A 85 -8.99 18.49 9.70
C SER A 85 -9.92 19.66 9.41
N SER A 86 -10.19 19.96 8.14
CA SER A 86 -11.15 21.01 7.76
C SER A 86 -12.59 20.60 8.11
N LEU A 87 -12.93 19.32 7.97
CA LEU A 87 -14.19 18.77 8.44
C LEU A 87 -14.31 18.89 9.96
N LEU A 88 -13.27 18.53 10.72
CA LEU A 88 -13.27 18.71 12.18
C LEU A 88 -13.45 20.18 12.59
N TRP A 89 -12.74 21.09 11.91
CA TRP A 89 -12.88 22.53 12.13
C TRP A 89 -14.32 22.99 11.89
N PHE A 90 -14.93 22.58 10.78
CA PHE A 90 -16.32 22.87 10.47
C PHE A 90 -17.28 22.29 11.52
N SER A 91 -17.06 21.04 11.93
CA SER A 91 -17.84 20.35 12.96
C SER A 91 -17.82 21.08 14.30
N ILE A 92 -16.67 21.64 14.71
CA ILE A 92 -16.55 22.39 15.96
C ILE A 92 -17.25 23.76 15.86
N HIS A 93 -17.10 24.47 14.74
CA HIS A 93 -17.69 25.80 14.55
C HIS A 93 -19.22 25.78 14.43
N LYS A 94 -19.81 24.63 14.13
CA LYS A 94 -21.26 24.45 14.03
C LYS A 94 -21.93 24.04 15.34
N LEU A 95 -21.16 23.76 16.40
CA LEU A 95 -21.73 23.45 17.70
C LEU A 95 -22.33 24.72 18.35
N PRO A 96 -23.41 24.59 19.15
CA PRO A 96 -24.00 25.71 19.88
C PRO A 96 -23.00 26.40 20.82
N GLU A 97 -23.18 27.70 21.04
CA GLU A 97 -22.37 28.46 22.01
C GLU A 97 -22.44 27.84 23.41
N GLY A 98 -21.27 27.57 24.00
CA GLY A 98 -21.15 26.89 25.30
C GLY A 98 -21.00 25.35 25.24
N ALA A 99 -21.01 24.75 24.05
CA ALA A 99 -20.71 23.32 23.92
C ALA A 99 -19.24 23.01 24.32
N PRO A 100 -18.99 21.95 25.10
CA PRO A 100 -17.64 21.62 25.54
C PRO A 100 -16.81 21.07 24.39
N VAL A 101 -15.84 21.86 23.90
CA VAL A 101 -14.91 21.49 22.81
C VAL A 101 -13.79 20.55 23.28
N SER A 102 -13.65 20.33 24.59
CA SER A 102 -12.69 19.35 25.14
C SER A 102 -12.94 17.93 24.61
N LEU A 103 -11.91 17.08 24.53
CA LEU A 103 -12.02 15.68 24.11
C LEU A 103 -13.13 14.91 24.85
N VAL A 104 -13.24 15.11 26.16
CA VAL A 104 -14.28 14.50 27.00
C VAL A 104 -15.66 15.05 26.63
N GLY A 105 -15.77 16.35 26.36
CA GLY A 105 -16.99 16.99 25.89
C GLY A 105 -17.47 16.45 24.54
N LEU A 106 -16.55 16.30 23.58
CA LEU A 106 -16.84 15.70 22.28
C LEU A 106 -17.21 14.22 22.40
N ALA A 107 -16.56 13.47 23.30
CA ALA A 107 -16.91 12.07 23.56
C ALA A 107 -18.32 11.92 24.15
N ARG A 108 -18.79 12.90 24.95
CA ARG A 108 -20.16 12.92 25.50
C ARG A 108 -21.25 13.15 24.45
N LEU A 109 -20.92 13.73 23.30
CA LEU A 109 -21.84 13.80 22.15
C LEU A 109 -22.11 12.41 21.55
N GLY A 110 -21.29 11.42 21.90
CA GLY A 110 -21.43 10.04 21.48
C GLY A 110 -20.58 9.70 20.26
N PHE A 111 -20.08 8.47 20.27
CA PHE A 111 -19.27 7.92 19.19
C PHE A 111 -20.20 7.33 18.12
N GLY A 112 -20.34 8.01 16.99
CA GLY A 112 -21.30 7.62 15.94
C GLY A 112 -22.77 7.65 16.36
N ALA A 113 -23.09 8.31 17.48
CA ALA A 113 -24.46 8.45 17.96
C ALA A 113 -25.18 9.61 17.24
N PHE A 114 -26.49 9.46 17.05
CA PHE A 114 -27.33 10.53 16.57
C PHE A 114 -27.47 11.63 17.64
N ASP A 115 -27.12 12.87 17.29
CA ASP A 115 -27.39 14.07 18.08
C ASP A 115 -27.93 15.15 17.13
N PRO A 116 -29.10 15.77 17.42
CA PRO A 116 -29.66 16.84 16.58
C PRO A 116 -28.69 18.01 16.35
N ARG A 117 -27.74 18.24 17.26
CA ARG A 117 -26.72 19.30 17.16
C ARG A 117 -25.61 18.99 16.15
N THR A 118 -25.47 17.74 15.73
CA THR A 118 -24.42 17.29 14.81
C THR A 118 -24.97 16.86 13.44
N MET A 119 -26.15 17.37 13.08
CA MET A 119 -26.75 17.19 11.76
C MET A 119 -26.28 18.27 10.78
N ILE A 120 -26.00 17.85 9.54
CA ILE A 120 -25.66 18.77 8.44
C ILE A 120 -26.95 19.34 7.84
N ILE A 121 -27.59 20.28 8.54
CA ILE A 121 -28.82 20.94 8.07
C ILE A 121 -28.45 22.20 7.26
N GLY A 122 -28.92 22.30 6.02
CA GLY A 122 -28.79 23.50 5.16
C GLY A 122 -27.43 23.70 4.48
N ALA A 123 -26.39 22.92 4.79
CA ALA A 123 -25.07 23.03 4.14
C ALA A 123 -25.00 22.26 2.80
N LEU A 124 -25.76 21.17 2.66
CA LEU A 124 -25.91 20.43 1.41
C LEU A 124 -27.23 20.89 0.77
N ARG A 125 -27.14 21.56 -0.39
CA ARG A 125 -28.32 22.04 -1.14
C ARG A 125 -29.19 20.89 -1.69
N ASN A 126 -28.62 19.69 -1.78
CA ASN A 126 -29.29 18.49 -2.27
C ASN A 126 -29.72 17.59 -1.10
N ARG A 127 -31.02 17.30 -1.03
CA ARG A 127 -31.66 16.57 0.09
C ARG A 127 -32.03 15.13 -0.27
N SER A 128 -31.78 14.74 -1.53
CA SER A 128 -32.01 13.38 -2.03
C SER A 128 -31.24 12.35 -1.21
N LEU A 129 -31.95 11.28 -0.82
CA LEU A 129 -31.38 10.11 -0.14
C LEU A 129 -30.16 9.55 -0.87
N ILE A 130 -30.22 9.48 -2.21
CA ILE A 130 -29.13 8.96 -3.04
C ILE A 130 -27.88 9.85 -2.90
N VAL A 131 -28.05 11.17 -2.99
CA VAL A 131 -26.93 12.11 -2.91
C VAL A 131 -26.29 12.08 -1.51
N ASN A 132 -27.10 12.10 -0.45
CA ASN A 132 -26.59 12.03 0.92
C ASN A 132 -25.92 10.68 1.22
N THR A 133 -26.44 9.59 0.67
CA THR A 133 -25.80 8.27 0.77
C THR A 133 -24.44 8.26 0.08
N LEU A 134 -24.33 8.85 -1.11
CA LEU A 134 -23.05 8.97 -1.81
C LEU A 134 -22.07 9.83 -1.01
N VAL A 135 -22.51 10.99 -0.51
CA VAL A 135 -21.67 11.90 0.29
C VAL A 135 -21.12 11.23 1.55
N ALA A 136 -21.95 10.50 2.29
CA ALA A 136 -21.52 9.76 3.47
C ALA A 136 -20.49 8.66 3.16
N ASN A 137 -20.46 8.15 1.91
CA ASN A 137 -19.56 7.08 1.48
C ASN A 137 -18.34 7.56 0.67
N ILE A 138 -18.26 8.82 0.21
CA ILE A 138 -17.04 9.36 -0.42
C ILE A 138 -15.79 9.16 0.45
N PRO A 139 -15.82 9.39 1.77
CA PRO A 139 -14.68 9.10 2.65
C PRO A 139 -14.22 7.64 2.59
N GLN A 140 -15.12 6.68 2.41
CA GLN A 140 -14.81 5.25 2.29
C GLN A 140 -14.03 4.93 1.00
N LEU A 141 -14.27 5.69 -0.08
CA LEU A 141 -13.49 5.58 -1.31
C LEU A 141 -12.07 6.13 -1.11
N ILE A 142 -11.93 7.26 -0.41
CA ILE A 142 -10.63 7.86 -0.10
C ILE A 142 -9.80 6.91 0.77
N THR A 143 -10.40 6.27 1.78
CA THR A 143 -9.70 5.32 2.64
C THR A 143 -9.28 4.06 1.89
N SER A 144 -10.11 3.57 0.97
CA SER A 144 -9.75 2.47 0.05
C SER A 144 -8.52 2.80 -0.80
N LEU A 145 -8.46 4.03 -1.34
CA LEU A 145 -7.30 4.49 -2.11
C LEU A 145 -6.05 4.58 -1.23
N LEU A 146 -6.17 5.13 -0.01
CA LEU A 146 -5.07 5.19 0.95
C LEU A 146 -4.53 3.80 1.30
N ASP A 147 -5.42 2.83 1.53
CA ASP A 147 -5.06 1.44 1.79
C ASP A 147 -4.30 0.81 0.62
N TYR A 148 -4.78 1.00 -0.61
CA TYR A 148 -4.09 0.55 -1.81
C TYR A 148 -2.65 1.07 -1.89
N PHE A 149 -2.45 2.38 -1.68
CA PHE A 149 -1.10 2.97 -1.71
C PHE A 149 -0.22 2.48 -0.56
N PHE A 150 -0.80 2.30 0.62
CA PHE A 150 -0.10 1.79 1.80
C PHE A 150 0.39 0.36 1.59
N ASN A 151 -0.49 -0.52 1.08
CA ASN A 151 -0.16 -1.89 0.72
C ASN A 151 0.88 -1.97 -0.41
N ALA A 152 0.76 -1.13 -1.44
CA ALA A 152 1.75 -1.06 -2.52
C ALA A 152 3.14 -0.64 -1.99
N TYR A 153 3.19 0.28 -1.02
CA TYR A 153 4.41 0.74 -0.39
C TYR A 153 5.15 -0.39 0.34
N PHE A 154 4.46 -1.08 1.26
CA PHE A 154 5.03 -2.20 2.01
C PHE A 154 5.41 -3.36 1.09
N THR A 155 4.63 -3.61 0.05
CA THR A 155 4.92 -4.65 -0.95
C THR A 155 6.24 -4.37 -1.66
N ALA A 156 6.48 -3.14 -2.12
CA ALA A 156 7.74 -2.78 -2.76
C ALA A 156 8.93 -2.87 -1.78
N MET A 157 8.76 -2.41 -0.55
CA MET A 157 9.81 -2.47 0.48
C MET A 157 10.20 -3.91 0.83
N LEU A 158 9.21 -4.78 0.99
CA LEU A 158 9.42 -6.19 1.35
C LEU A 158 9.91 -7.02 0.18
N MET A 159 9.52 -6.69 -1.06
CA MET A 159 10.13 -7.25 -2.27
C MET A 159 11.63 -6.93 -2.32
N GLY A 160 12.01 -5.67 -2.07
CA GLY A 160 13.43 -5.29 -1.96
C GLY A 160 14.16 -6.02 -0.84
N TYR A 161 13.50 -6.24 0.30
CA TYR A 161 14.07 -7.02 1.40
C TYR A 161 14.30 -8.48 1.00
N GLU A 162 13.32 -9.08 0.32
CA GLU A 162 13.41 -10.46 -0.18
C GLU A 162 14.54 -10.62 -1.19
N TRP A 163 14.68 -9.67 -2.13
CA TRP A 163 15.78 -9.59 -3.11
C TRP A 163 17.15 -9.57 -2.41
N ILE A 164 17.39 -8.60 -1.54
CA ILE A 164 18.67 -8.42 -0.84
C ILE A 164 19.04 -9.63 0.05
N SER A 165 18.04 -10.35 0.58
CA SER A 165 18.33 -11.51 1.41
C SER A 165 18.96 -12.68 0.65
N TYR A 166 18.83 -12.75 -0.69
CA TYR A 166 19.53 -13.75 -1.51
C TYR A 166 21.04 -13.52 -1.60
N ALA A 167 21.57 -12.33 -1.27
CA ALA A 167 23.02 -12.14 -1.13
C ALA A 167 23.60 -12.76 0.14
N HIS A 168 22.75 -13.16 1.09
CA HIS A 168 23.18 -13.54 2.44
C HIS A 168 22.78 -14.96 2.82
N LYS A 169 21.72 -15.48 2.20
CA LYS A 169 21.16 -16.79 2.50
C LYS A 169 20.75 -17.49 1.22
N ARG A 170 21.17 -18.74 1.09
CA ARG A 170 20.62 -19.69 0.13
C ARG A 170 19.18 -20.03 0.50
N LYS A 171 18.26 -19.94 -0.46
CA LYS A 171 16.84 -20.26 -0.27
C LYS A 171 16.15 -20.47 -1.61
N GLY A 172 15.11 -21.28 -1.64
CA GLY A 172 14.28 -21.47 -2.83
C GLY A 172 13.50 -20.20 -3.24
N LEU A 173 13.32 -20.03 -4.55
CA LEU A 173 12.54 -18.93 -5.13
C LEU A 173 11.08 -19.03 -4.70
N ARG A 174 10.50 -17.88 -4.34
CA ARG A 174 9.07 -17.78 -4.04
C ARG A 174 8.32 -17.47 -5.33
N VAL A 175 7.54 -18.43 -5.82
CA VAL A 175 6.87 -18.38 -7.11
C VAL A 175 5.35 -18.36 -6.94
N SER A 176 4.64 -17.83 -7.93
CA SER A 176 3.17 -17.83 -7.97
C SER A 176 2.59 -19.07 -8.65
N ARG A 177 3.34 -19.73 -9.53
CA ARG A 177 2.98 -21.04 -10.08
C ARG A 177 3.14 -22.17 -9.05
N SER A 178 2.68 -23.37 -9.40
CA SER A 178 2.93 -24.56 -8.59
C SER A 178 4.44 -24.75 -8.42
N PRO A 179 4.98 -24.74 -7.18
CA PRO A 179 6.42 -24.81 -6.96
C PRO A 179 6.98 -26.15 -7.43
N VAL A 180 8.16 -26.10 -8.06
CA VAL A 180 8.91 -27.29 -8.49
C VAL A 180 10.23 -27.37 -7.71
N GLY A 181 10.62 -28.58 -7.30
CA GLY A 181 11.86 -28.82 -6.59
C GLY A 181 11.88 -28.16 -5.19
N LYS A 182 12.82 -27.24 -4.98
CA LYS A 182 13.00 -26.48 -3.73
C LYS A 182 12.34 -25.10 -3.74
N GLN A 183 11.61 -24.75 -4.81
CA GLN A 183 10.81 -23.53 -4.86
C GLN A 183 9.73 -23.51 -3.77
N ARG A 184 9.28 -22.32 -3.41
CA ARG A 184 8.25 -22.09 -2.39
C ARG A 184 7.06 -21.41 -3.02
N SER A 185 5.86 -21.81 -2.64
CA SER A 185 4.66 -21.09 -3.07
C SER A 185 4.61 -19.71 -2.44
N THR A 186 4.06 -18.75 -3.18
CA THR A 186 3.74 -17.44 -2.63
C THR A 186 2.61 -17.52 -1.60
N TYR A 187 2.55 -16.51 -0.73
CA TYR A 187 1.41 -16.30 0.14
C TYR A 187 0.18 -15.93 -0.70
N PHE A 188 -1.02 -16.33 -0.24
CA PHE A 188 -2.29 -15.93 -0.86
C PHE A 188 -2.42 -14.39 -0.93
N LEU A 189 -1.97 -13.71 0.12
CA LEU A 189 -1.75 -12.26 0.14
C LEU A 189 -0.28 -12.03 -0.22
N GLN A 190 0.06 -11.30 -1.29
CA GLN A 190 1.46 -11.14 -1.77
C GLN A 190 2.51 -10.81 -0.67
N LEU A 191 2.06 -10.18 0.43
CA LEU A 191 2.80 -9.84 1.63
C LEU A 191 2.80 -10.96 2.70
N PRO A 192 3.93 -11.19 3.42
CA PRO A 192 3.95 -12.09 4.56
C PRO A 192 2.89 -11.75 5.61
N TYR A 193 2.22 -12.76 6.18
CA TYR A 193 1.11 -12.58 7.14
C TYR A 193 1.41 -11.67 8.34
N ARG A 194 2.66 -11.66 8.81
CA ARG A 194 3.12 -10.74 9.88
C ARG A 194 3.00 -9.26 9.54
N PHE A 195 2.92 -8.91 8.26
CA PHE A 195 2.65 -7.55 7.78
C PHE A 195 1.20 -7.42 7.31
N SER A 196 0.70 -8.34 6.48
CA SER A 196 -0.64 -8.20 5.91
C SER A 196 -1.76 -8.25 6.96
N VAL A 197 -1.66 -9.06 8.02
CA VAL A 197 -2.71 -9.13 9.05
C VAL A 197 -2.82 -7.82 9.85
N PRO A 198 -1.74 -7.24 10.41
CA PRO A 198 -1.80 -5.92 11.04
C PRO A 198 -2.31 -4.83 10.09
N LEU A 199 -1.87 -4.86 8.82
CA LEU A 199 -2.32 -3.88 7.81
C LEU A 199 -3.83 -3.98 7.57
N MET A 200 -4.37 -5.20 7.40
CA MET A 200 -5.80 -5.43 7.24
C MET A 200 -6.60 -4.97 8.46
N PHE A 201 -6.11 -5.25 9.68
CA PHE A 201 -6.76 -4.82 10.91
C PHE A 201 -6.83 -3.29 11.00
N ILE A 202 -5.71 -2.60 10.78
CA ILE A 202 -5.65 -1.14 10.83
C ILE A 202 -6.54 -0.51 9.73
N SER A 203 -6.51 -1.08 8.53
CA SER A 203 -7.35 -0.64 7.42
C SER A 203 -8.84 -0.80 7.75
N SER A 204 -9.23 -1.96 8.25
CA SER A 204 -10.61 -2.24 8.67
C SER A 204 -11.06 -1.31 9.81
N ALA A 205 -10.17 -1.06 10.78
CA ALA A 205 -10.42 -0.10 11.85
C ALA A 205 -10.61 1.32 11.30
N LEU A 206 -9.80 1.76 10.34
CA LEU A 206 -9.94 3.07 9.72
C LEU A 206 -11.28 3.20 8.98
N HIS A 207 -11.68 2.20 8.19
CA HIS A 207 -12.97 2.16 7.52
C HIS A 207 -14.16 2.22 8.50
N TRP A 208 -14.05 1.49 9.62
CA TRP A 208 -15.04 1.54 10.69
C TRP A 208 -15.10 2.93 11.35
N LEU A 209 -13.95 3.52 11.71
CA LEU A 209 -13.91 4.88 12.29
C LEU A 209 -14.53 5.93 11.34
N VAL A 210 -14.30 5.77 10.03
CA VAL A 210 -14.85 6.65 9.00
C VAL A 210 -16.38 6.52 8.93
N SER A 211 -16.93 5.31 9.07
CA SER A 211 -18.39 5.12 9.10
C SER A 211 -19.05 5.76 10.33
N GLN A 212 -18.30 5.92 11.43
CA GLN A 212 -18.77 6.65 12.61
C GLN A 212 -18.53 8.16 12.52
N SER A 213 -17.70 8.60 11.57
CA SER A 213 -17.34 10.02 11.40
C SER A 213 -18.38 10.81 10.62
N ILE A 214 -18.90 10.23 9.54
CA ILE A 214 -19.99 10.79 8.72
C ILE A 214 -20.92 9.64 8.39
N PHE A 215 -22.21 9.77 8.74
CA PHE A 215 -23.20 8.73 8.55
C PHE A 215 -24.53 9.31 8.07
N LEU A 216 -25.30 8.49 7.35
CA LEU A 216 -26.64 8.87 6.90
C LEU A 216 -27.61 8.88 8.08
N VAL A 217 -28.46 9.89 8.15
CA VAL A 217 -29.48 10.08 9.18
C VAL A 217 -30.80 10.38 8.49
N SER A 218 -31.84 9.60 8.81
CA SER A 218 -33.22 9.89 8.43
C SER A 218 -34.00 10.26 9.69
N VAL A 219 -34.68 11.40 9.69
CA VAL A 219 -35.49 11.87 10.83
C VAL A 219 -36.96 11.95 10.42
N ASP A 220 -37.79 11.23 11.19
CA ASP A 220 -39.24 11.26 11.13
C ASP A 220 -39.79 11.93 12.41
N LEU A 221 -40.72 12.88 12.25
CA LEU A 221 -41.30 13.63 13.37
C LEU A 221 -42.73 13.14 13.68
N TYR A 222 -42.94 12.71 14.91
CA TYR A 222 -44.22 12.23 15.44
C TYR A 222 -44.77 13.19 16.51
N ASP A 223 -46.09 13.28 16.60
CA ASP A 223 -46.83 14.05 17.60
C ASP A 223 -47.08 13.21 18.87
N TYR A 224 -47.55 13.83 19.96
CA TYR A 224 -47.85 13.15 21.23
C TYR A 224 -48.91 12.04 21.11
N MET A 225 -49.71 12.05 20.03
CA MET A 225 -50.69 11.04 19.67
C MET A 225 -50.14 9.96 18.72
N ASP A 226 -48.82 9.89 18.52
CA ASP A 226 -48.12 8.97 17.60
C ASP A 226 -48.51 9.10 16.12
N ASN A 227 -49.21 10.18 15.78
CA ASN A 227 -49.45 10.58 14.40
C ASN A 227 -48.24 11.37 13.89
N ARG A 228 -47.96 11.35 12.58
CA ARG A 228 -46.94 12.27 12.04
C ARG A 228 -47.34 13.70 12.37
N SER A 229 -46.44 14.45 12.98
CA SER A 229 -46.75 15.79 13.48
C SER A 229 -46.99 16.73 12.32
N ALA A 230 -48.20 17.25 12.16
CA ALA A 230 -48.51 18.23 11.11
C ALA A 230 -47.69 19.52 11.26
N ALA A 231 -47.45 19.96 12.51
CA ALA A 231 -46.61 21.12 12.81
C ALA A 231 -45.10 20.84 12.58
N GLY A 232 -44.64 19.64 12.96
CA GLY A 232 -43.29 19.16 12.63
C GLY A 232 -43.09 19.07 11.12
N GLN A 233 -44.06 18.50 10.41
CA GLN A 233 -44.11 18.43 8.95
C GLN A 233 -44.15 19.80 8.31
N GLN A 234 -44.83 20.78 8.90
CA GLN A 234 -44.84 22.15 8.38
C GLN A 234 -43.51 22.87 8.60
N TRP A 235 -42.83 22.69 9.73
CA TRP A 235 -41.46 23.17 9.93
C TRP A 235 -40.46 22.51 8.95
N LEU A 236 -40.62 21.20 8.73
CA LEU A 236 -39.92 20.46 7.68
C LEU A 236 -40.24 21.02 6.29
N THR A 237 -41.46 21.50 6.07
CA THR A 237 -41.85 22.08 4.79
C THR A 237 -41.19 23.47 4.60
N ASP A 238 -41.25 24.33 5.62
CA ASP A 238 -40.73 25.70 5.53
C ASP A 238 -39.19 25.78 5.49
N GLN A 239 -38.50 24.86 6.18
CA GLN A 239 -37.03 24.81 6.16
C GLN A 239 -36.46 23.74 5.22
N ALA A 240 -37.20 22.67 4.93
CA ALA A 240 -36.68 21.44 4.30
C ALA A 240 -37.43 20.91 3.05
N TYR A 241 -38.50 21.56 2.54
CA TYR A 241 -39.32 21.04 1.41
C TYR A 241 -38.60 20.93 0.05
N ASP A 242 -38.71 19.75 -0.57
CA ASP A 242 -38.53 19.50 -2.01
C ASP A 242 -39.86 18.91 -2.54
N PRO A 243 -40.53 19.53 -3.51
CA PRO A 243 -41.82 19.06 -4.03
C PRO A 243 -41.77 17.71 -4.77
N ARG A 244 -40.60 17.05 -4.88
CA ARG A 244 -40.43 15.75 -5.56
C ARG A 244 -40.26 14.55 -4.63
N ASP A 245 -40.05 14.75 -3.32
CA ASP A 245 -39.93 13.66 -2.35
C ASP A 245 -41.30 13.38 -1.72
N GLU A 246 -41.98 12.32 -2.17
CA GLU A 246 -43.27 11.87 -1.64
C GLU A 246 -43.16 11.37 -0.18
N LEU A 247 -41.96 11.03 0.29
CA LEU A 247 -41.67 10.70 1.68
C LEU A 247 -41.25 11.96 2.46
N MET A 248 -42.17 12.49 3.28
CA MET A 248 -41.91 13.59 4.23
C MET A 248 -40.98 13.16 5.39
N SER A 249 -39.71 12.89 5.09
CA SER A 249 -38.63 12.54 6.04
C SER A 249 -37.38 13.35 5.69
N ILE A 250 -36.65 13.90 6.67
CA ILE A 250 -35.34 14.52 6.37
C ILE A 250 -34.31 13.42 6.30
N THR A 251 -33.81 13.15 5.10
CA THR A 251 -32.54 12.43 4.94
C THR A 251 -31.40 13.44 4.87
N THR A 252 -30.50 13.41 5.84
CA THR A 252 -29.27 14.23 5.87
C THR A 252 -28.08 13.40 6.35
N CYS A 253 -26.89 14.00 6.41
CA CYS A 253 -25.73 13.40 7.04
C CYS A 253 -25.57 13.91 8.48
N GLY A 254 -25.30 13.01 9.42
CA GLY A 254 -24.77 13.32 10.74
C GLY A 254 -23.24 13.20 10.75
N TYR A 255 -22.58 13.88 11.68
CA TYR A 255 -21.16 13.71 11.93
C TYR A 255 -20.84 13.51 13.41
N SER A 256 -19.73 12.84 13.71
CA SER A 256 -19.22 12.67 15.07
C SER A 256 -17.82 13.29 15.17
N PRO A 257 -17.65 14.43 15.88
CA PRO A 257 -16.35 15.09 16.02
C PRO A 257 -15.29 14.19 16.65
N ILE A 258 -15.67 13.36 17.63
CA ILE A 258 -14.74 12.44 18.29
C ILE A 258 -14.25 11.33 17.34
N ALA A 259 -15.12 10.82 16.48
CA ALA A 259 -14.74 9.84 15.47
C ALA A 259 -13.79 10.47 14.43
N ILE A 260 -14.04 11.71 14.00
CA ILE A 260 -13.14 12.45 13.11
C ILE A 260 -11.75 12.63 13.74
N VAL A 261 -11.67 12.94 15.05
CA VAL A 261 -10.39 13.01 15.78
C VAL A 261 -9.66 11.66 15.76
N CYS A 262 -10.38 10.55 15.98
CA CYS A 262 -9.80 9.21 15.91
C CYS A 262 -9.29 8.87 14.50
N VAL A 263 -10.02 9.24 13.44
CA VAL A 263 -9.58 9.08 12.03
C VAL A 263 -8.30 9.86 11.76
N ILE A 264 -8.22 11.13 12.16
CA ILE A 264 -7.02 11.97 12.00
C ILE A 264 -5.84 11.36 12.75
N THR A 265 -6.06 10.93 13.99
CA THR A 265 -5.01 10.33 14.83
C THR A 265 -4.47 9.04 14.21
N LEU A 266 -5.34 8.10 13.85
CA LEU A 266 -4.93 6.83 13.25
C LEU A 266 -4.24 7.04 11.89
N SER A 267 -4.80 7.91 11.02
CA SER A 267 -4.20 8.21 9.71
C SER A 267 -2.83 8.86 9.84
N SER A 268 -2.65 9.76 10.82
CA SER A 268 -1.36 10.40 11.10
C SER A 268 -0.34 9.39 11.60
N LEU A 269 -0.74 8.47 12.49
CA LEU A 269 0.13 7.38 12.96
C LEU A 269 0.55 6.46 11.81
N MET A 270 -0.38 6.10 10.92
CA MET A 270 -0.07 5.31 9.72
C MET A 270 0.92 6.03 8.81
N PHE A 271 0.71 7.33 8.56
CA PHE A 271 1.62 8.14 7.73
C PHE A 271 3.03 8.24 8.32
N VAL A 272 3.13 8.44 9.64
CA VAL A 272 4.42 8.47 10.36
C VAL A 272 5.08 7.09 10.31
N ALA A 273 4.34 6.01 10.54
CA ALA A 273 4.86 4.64 10.43
C ALA A 273 5.41 4.33 9.04
N LEU A 274 4.70 4.73 7.97
CA LEU A 274 5.15 4.60 6.58
C LEU A 274 6.46 5.35 6.34
N SER A 275 6.51 6.60 6.80
CA SER A 275 7.67 7.48 6.64
C SER A 275 8.89 6.92 7.36
N MET A 276 8.72 6.48 8.62
CA MET A 276 9.77 5.83 9.41
C MET A 276 10.26 4.54 8.78
N ALA A 277 9.34 3.68 8.31
CA ALA A 277 9.71 2.44 7.61
C ALA A 277 10.56 2.71 6.37
N GLY A 278 10.32 3.82 5.67
CA GLY A 278 11.12 4.24 4.53
C GLY A 278 12.59 4.49 4.82
N PHE A 279 12.94 4.91 6.04
CA PHE A 279 14.33 5.20 6.46
C PHE A 279 15.08 3.95 6.94
N ILE A 280 14.42 2.79 7.02
CA ILE A 280 15.09 1.53 7.36
C ILE A 280 16.08 1.20 6.23
N SER A 281 17.32 0.88 6.62
CA SER A 281 18.37 0.48 5.67
C SER A 281 18.26 -0.99 5.27
N TYR A 282 18.45 -1.28 3.99
CA TYR A 282 18.70 -2.65 3.54
C TYR A 282 20.09 -3.12 3.98
N LYS A 283 20.24 -4.43 4.19
CA LYS A 283 21.55 -5.05 4.36
C LYS A 283 22.36 -4.89 3.06
N ARG A 284 23.67 -4.63 3.18
CA ARG A 284 24.55 -4.50 2.02
C ARG A 284 24.91 -5.88 1.53
N GLY A 285 24.80 -6.11 0.23
CA GLY A 285 25.19 -7.41 -0.33
C GLY A 285 24.83 -7.60 -1.79
N MET A 286 23.80 -6.90 -2.29
CA MET A 286 23.36 -7.00 -3.69
C MET A 286 22.86 -5.63 -4.17
N PRO A 287 23.03 -5.27 -5.45
CA PRO A 287 22.37 -4.12 -6.04
C PRO A 287 20.84 -4.23 -5.90
N LEU A 288 20.15 -3.13 -5.61
CA LEU A 288 18.69 -3.17 -5.47
C LEU A 288 18.02 -3.22 -6.85
N ALA A 289 17.24 -4.26 -7.12
CA ALA A 289 16.46 -4.38 -8.36
C ALA A 289 15.11 -3.63 -8.33
N GLY A 290 14.47 -3.57 -7.16
CA GLY A 290 13.07 -3.14 -7.07
C GLY A 290 12.17 -4.05 -7.92
N SER A 291 11.42 -3.47 -8.86
CA SER A 291 10.57 -4.20 -9.81
C SER A 291 11.05 -4.08 -11.26
N CYS A 292 12.34 -3.82 -11.48
CA CYS A 292 12.90 -3.63 -12.82
C CYS A 292 13.39 -4.96 -13.41
N SER A 293 12.71 -5.47 -14.44
CA SER A 293 13.05 -6.73 -15.12
C SER A 293 14.49 -6.75 -15.61
N MET A 294 14.97 -5.64 -16.18
CA MET A 294 16.35 -5.51 -16.67
C MET A 294 17.39 -5.75 -15.57
N VAL A 295 17.16 -5.25 -14.35
CA VAL A 295 18.08 -5.48 -13.22
C VAL A 295 17.97 -6.91 -12.70
N ILE A 296 16.77 -7.48 -12.71
CA ILE A 296 16.56 -8.87 -12.30
C ILE A 296 17.29 -9.81 -13.27
N SER A 297 17.10 -9.62 -14.57
CA SER A 297 17.70 -10.44 -15.62
C SER A 297 19.22 -10.35 -15.63
N ALA A 298 19.78 -9.14 -15.46
CA ALA A 298 21.22 -8.94 -15.36
C ALA A 298 21.88 -9.78 -14.24
N ALA A 299 21.14 -10.13 -13.19
CA ALA A 299 21.63 -10.95 -12.08
C ALA A 299 21.47 -12.47 -12.31
N CYS A 300 20.94 -12.92 -13.46
CA CYS A 300 20.55 -14.31 -13.74
C CYS A 300 21.39 -14.98 -14.84
N HIS A 301 22.53 -14.40 -15.25
CA HIS A 301 23.41 -15.00 -16.26
C HIS A 301 24.28 -16.10 -15.65
N VAL A 302 23.95 -17.37 -15.89
CA VAL A 302 24.72 -18.54 -15.44
C VAL A 302 25.03 -19.43 -16.64
N GLU A 303 26.31 -19.73 -16.88
CA GLU A 303 26.74 -20.45 -18.09
C GLU A 303 26.72 -21.98 -17.96
N SER A 304 26.82 -22.52 -16.75
CA SER A 304 27.22 -23.93 -16.53
C SER A 304 26.27 -24.75 -15.65
N GLU A 305 25.11 -24.21 -15.25
CA GLU A 305 24.18 -24.90 -14.36
C GLU A 305 22.81 -25.13 -15.02
N ASN A 306 22.37 -26.38 -15.03
CA ASN A 306 21.04 -26.74 -15.51
C ASN A 306 20.02 -26.72 -14.35
N GLN A 307 18.80 -26.24 -14.64
CA GLN A 307 17.66 -26.24 -13.71
C GLN A 307 17.87 -25.44 -12.39
N VAL A 308 18.67 -24.38 -12.43
CA VAL A 308 18.98 -23.50 -11.28
C VAL A 308 17.71 -22.96 -10.63
N SER A 309 16.70 -22.62 -11.44
CA SER A 309 15.43 -22.06 -10.98
C SER A 309 14.70 -22.94 -9.96
N THR A 310 14.90 -24.27 -10.03
CA THR A 310 14.23 -25.27 -9.17
C THR A 310 14.99 -25.56 -7.88
N GLN A 311 16.22 -25.06 -7.75
CA GLN A 311 17.09 -25.30 -6.61
C GLN A 311 16.99 -24.17 -5.58
N GLU A 312 17.72 -24.31 -4.48
CA GLU A 312 17.95 -23.20 -3.57
C GLU A 312 19.06 -22.32 -4.12
N VAL A 313 18.73 -21.07 -4.43
CA VAL A 313 19.67 -20.15 -5.07
C VAL A 313 20.23 -19.14 -4.07
N GLN A 314 21.44 -18.66 -4.37
CA GLN A 314 22.07 -17.54 -3.69
C GLN A 314 22.75 -16.66 -4.73
N TRP A 315 22.69 -15.34 -4.55
CA TRP A 315 23.43 -14.41 -5.39
C TRP A 315 24.82 -14.17 -4.84
N GLY A 316 25.82 -14.20 -5.72
CA GLY A 316 27.21 -13.91 -5.37
C GLY A 316 28.15 -14.09 -6.56
N VAL A 317 29.44 -14.07 -6.26
CA VAL A 317 30.49 -14.31 -7.24
C VAL A 317 30.56 -15.82 -7.52
N LEU A 318 30.46 -16.20 -8.78
CA LEU A 318 30.69 -17.57 -9.23
C LEU A 318 32.20 -17.88 -9.14
N GLU A 319 32.57 -19.09 -8.77
CA GLU A 319 33.99 -19.48 -8.75
C GLU A 319 34.59 -19.29 -10.15
N ALA A 320 35.70 -18.53 -10.21
CA ALA A 320 36.27 -18.06 -11.46
C ALA A 320 36.68 -19.24 -12.35
N SER A 321 35.96 -19.43 -13.46
CA SER A 321 36.42 -20.24 -14.57
C SER A 321 37.58 -19.50 -15.23
N ASP A 322 38.81 -19.75 -14.74
CA ASP A 322 40.12 -19.64 -15.41
C ASP A 322 40.30 -18.56 -16.48
N SER A 323 39.67 -17.39 -16.31
CA SER A 323 39.72 -16.31 -17.27
C SER A 323 40.89 -15.40 -16.93
N GLN A 324 41.77 -15.21 -17.92
CA GLN A 324 43.03 -14.48 -17.82
C GLN A 324 42.90 -12.99 -17.45
N ALA A 325 41.66 -12.51 -17.27
CA ALA A 325 41.33 -11.17 -16.78
C ALA A 325 40.79 -11.32 -15.36
N ASN A 326 41.37 -10.60 -14.40
CA ASN A 326 41.10 -10.62 -12.96
C ASN A 326 39.68 -10.10 -12.59
N VAL A 327 38.65 -10.50 -13.33
CA VAL A 327 37.26 -10.02 -13.32
C VAL A 327 36.35 -11.18 -12.95
N GLY A 328 35.64 -11.05 -11.83
CA GLY A 328 34.66 -12.05 -11.42
C GLY A 328 33.31 -11.87 -12.12
N HIS A 329 32.49 -12.92 -12.18
CA HIS A 329 31.10 -12.83 -12.64
C HIS A 329 30.15 -12.98 -11.46
N CYS A 330 29.14 -12.12 -11.34
CA CYS A 330 28.13 -12.22 -10.28
C CYS A 330 26.79 -12.72 -10.82
N SER A 331 26.22 -13.75 -10.21
CA SER A 331 24.92 -14.27 -10.64
C SER A 331 24.21 -15.03 -9.53
N PHE A 332 22.93 -15.32 -9.74
CA PHE A 332 22.19 -16.31 -8.96
C PHE A 332 22.66 -17.72 -9.33
N SER A 333 23.12 -18.51 -8.38
CA SER A 333 23.56 -19.89 -8.64
C SER A 333 23.05 -20.87 -7.58
N GLY A 334 22.89 -22.12 -8.00
CA GLY A 334 22.61 -23.30 -7.17
C GLY A 334 23.89 -23.96 -6.62
N GLY A 335 25.06 -23.70 -7.22
CA GLY A 335 26.41 -24.09 -6.75
C GLY A 335 27.00 -23.16 -5.69
N SER A 336 28.26 -23.32 -5.26
CA SER A 336 28.88 -22.44 -4.24
C SER A 336 29.08 -21.01 -4.76
N VAL A 337 28.69 -20.01 -3.95
CA VAL A 337 28.91 -18.58 -4.29
C VAL A 337 29.63 -17.86 -3.16
N SER A 338 30.57 -16.99 -3.52
CA SER A 338 31.29 -16.14 -2.57
C SER A 338 30.75 -14.70 -2.58
N ARG A 339 31.04 -13.92 -1.53
CA ARG A 339 30.60 -12.53 -1.47
C ARG A 339 31.51 -11.64 -2.31
N PRO A 340 30.98 -10.64 -3.04
CA PRO A 340 31.83 -9.73 -3.80
C PRO A 340 32.74 -8.91 -2.89
N ILE A 341 34.01 -8.82 -3.28
CA ILE A 341 35.08 -8.14 -2.55
C ILE A 341 35.07 -6.67 -2.94
N VAL A 342 35.12 -5.78 -1.95
CA VAL A 342 35.11 -4.33 -2.19
C VAL A 342 36.33 -3.95 -3.02
N GLY A 343 36.10 -3.18 -4.09
CA GLY A 343 37.15 -2.68 -4.96
C GLY A 343 37.57 -3.63 -6.09
N HIS A 344 37.11 -4.88 -6.09
CA HIS A 344 37.31 -5.81 -7.21
C HIS A 344 36.34 -5.49 -8.36
N PHE A 345 36.71 -5.96 -9.54
CA PHE A 345 35.98 -5.77 -10.77
C PHE A 345 35.12 -6.98 -11.08
N TYR A 346 33.86 -6.73 -11.44
CA TYR A 346 32.89 -7.76 -11.82
C TYR A 346 32.17 -7.38 -13.10
N ILE A 347 31.82 -8.39 -13.87
CA ILE A 347 31.02 -8.29 -15.09
C ILE A 347 29.64 -8.89 -14.87
#